data_AF-Q3SCA2-F1
#
_entry.id   AF-Q3SCA2-F1
#
_cell.length_a   1.000
_cell.length_b   1.000
_cell.length_c   1.000
_cell.angle_alpha   90.00
_cell.angle_beta   90.00
_cell.angle_gamma   90.00
#
_symmetry.space_group_name_H-M   'P 1'
#
loop_
_entity.id
_entity.type
_entity.pdbx_description
1 polymer ?
#
loop_
_entity_poly.entity_id
_entity_poly.type
_entity_poly.pdbx_seq_one_letter_code
_entity_poly.pdbx_strand_id
1 'polypeptide(L)'
;MAECENFLAPKGYAGVQVSPVNENVVVANRPWWERYQPISYILTTRSGNEAQFANMVRRCNNVGVRIYVDIVFNHMAANHNSVVGTAGSTADPNAKSYPAVPYSSYDFHATCGINNYNDANQVRNCELVGLKDLDQSNEWVRGRIVEFMNKLISLGVAGFR
;
A
#
# COMPACT_ATOMS: atom_id res chain seq x y z
N MET A 1 1.95 21.47 0.25
CA MET A 1 3.12 20.96 0.97
C MET A 1 4.24 21.98 0.84
N ALA A 2 4.73 22.51 1.96
CA ALA A 2 5.75 23.57 1.98
C ALA A 2 7.15 23.06 1.56
N GLU A 3 7.44 21.78 1.77
CA GLU A 3 8.81 21.24 1.66
C GLU A 3 9.36 21.19 0.23
N CYS A 4 8.56 20.74 -0.75
CA CYS A 4 8.97 20.70 -2.16
C CYS A 4 9.37 22.08 -2.69
N GLU A 5 8.58 23.10 -2.37
CA GLU A 5 8.74 24.46 -2.87
C GLU A 5 9.81 25.24 -2.09
N ASN A 6 9.86 25.08 -0.77
CA ASN A 6 10.67 25.94 0.10
C ASN A 6 12.06 25.37 0.40
N PHE A 7 12.29 24.06 0.20
CA PHE A 7 13.55 23.43 0.55
C PHE A 7 14.07 22.50 -0.54
N LEU A 8 13.30 21.49 -0.94
CA LEU A 8 13.80 20.42 -1.82
C LEU A 8 14.21 20.96 -3.19
N ALA A 9 13.33 21.72 -3.86
CA ALA A 9 13.65 22.31 -5.15
C ALA A 9 14.80 23.33 -5.06
N PRO A 10 14.81 24.31 -4.12
CA PRO A 10 15.94 25.23 -3.94
C PRO A 10 17.28 24.55 -3.64
N LYS A 11 17.26 23.35 -3.04
CA LYS A 11 18.47 22.56 -2.73
C LYS A 11 18.83 21.53 -3.80
N GLY A 12 18.10 21.46 -4.92
CA GLY A 12 18.40 20.58 -6.04
C GLY A 12 18.03 19.11 -5.82
N TYR A 13 17.16 18.80 -4.85
CA TYR A 13 16.61 17.44 -4.71
C TYR A 13 15.62 17.17 -5.85
N ALA A 14 15.71 15.97 -6.43
CA ALA A 14 14.91 15.60 -7.60
C ALA A 14 13.62 14.83 -7.25
N GLY A 15 13.49 14.30 -6.02
CA GLY A 15 12.29 13.55 -5.67
C GLY A 15 12.14 13.17 -4.20
N VAL A 16 10.96 12.66 -3.89
CA VAL A 16 10.52 12.23 -2.57
C VAL A 16 9.90 10.85 -2.69
N GLN A 17 10.34 9.92 -1.86
CA GLN A 17 9.61 8.69 -1.60
C GLN A 17 8.58 8.94 -0.48
N VAL A 18 7.30 8.71 -0.77
CA VAL A 18 6.25 8.78 0.25
C VAL A 18 5.97 7.37 0.80
N SER A 19 5.59 7.30 2.08
CA SER A 19 5.05 6.08 2.68
C SER A 19 3.79 5.59 1.95
N PRO A 20 3.34 4.34 2.20
CA PRO A 20 2.12 3.83 1.56
C PRO A 20 0.94 4.78 1.72
N VAL A 21 0.28 5.04 0.60
CA VAL A 21 -0.81 6.03 0.45
C VAL A 21 -2.19 5.40 0.44
N ASN A 22 -2.27 4.08 0.28
CA ASN A 22 -3.50 3.33 0.34
C ASN A 22 -3.92 3.02 1.78
N GLU A 23 -5.21 2.74 1.95
CA GLU A 23 -5.82 2.42 3.23
C GLU A 23 -5.13 1.23 3.89
N ASN A 24 -4.73 1.45 5.15
CA ASN A 24 -4.06 0.46 5.97
C ASN A 24 -4.84 0.21 7.26
N VAL A 25 -4.61 -0.92 7.92
CA VAL A 25 -5.25 -1.25 9.20
C VAL A 25 -4.85 -0.26 10.29
N VAL A 26 -5.79 0.12 11.15
CA VAL A 26 -5.53 0.96 12.32
C VAL A 26 -5.11 0.07 13.48
N VAL A 27 -3.87 0.23 13.95
CA VAL A 27 -3.33 -0.56 15.06
C VAL A 27 -3.26 0.29 16.33
N ALA A 28 -3.50 -0.30 17.49
CA ALA A 28 -3.34 0.36 18.78
C ALA A 28 -1.95 1.04 18.89
N ASN A 29 -1.91 2.25 19.46
CA ASN A 29 -0.72 3.10 19.55
C ASN A 29 -0.13 3.60 18.21
N ARG A 30 -0.81 3.34 17.08
CA ARG A 30 -0.49 3.88 15.75
C ARG A 30 0.97 3.71 15.32
N PRO A 31 1.57 2.51 15.48
CA PRO A 31 2.98 2.26 15.15
C PRO A 31 3.25 2.52 13.66
N TRP A 32 4.51 2.79 13.32
CA TRP A 32 4.89 3.11 11.94
C TRP A 32 4.55 1.98 10.95
N TRP A 33 4.68 0.72 11.40
CA TRP A 33 4.50 -0.46 10.57
C TRP A 33 3.04 -0.72 10.18
N GLU A 34 2.06 -0.06 10.81
CA GLU A 34 0.64 -0.23 10.45
C GLU A 34 0.39 0.08 8.96
N ARG A 35 1.21 0.96 8.37
CA ARG A 35 1.13 1.35 6.96
C ARG A 35 1.42 0.21 5.99
N TYR A 36 2.14 -0.81 6.43
CA TYR A 36 2.51 -1.97 5.60
C TYR A 36 1.49 -3.12 5.77
N GLN A 37 0.30 -2.82 6.25
CA GLN A 37 -0.79 -3.78 6.36
C GLN A 37 -2.03 -3.24 5.61
N PRO A 38 -2.06 -3.37 4.27
CA PRO A 38 -3.15 -2.89 3.44
C PRO A 38 -4.50 -3.49 3.83
N ILE A 39 -5.54 -2.66 3.81
CA ILE A 39 -6.95 -3.08 3.89
C ILE A 39 -7.63 -2.84 2.55
N SER A 40 -7.30 -1.75 1.86
CA SER A 40 -7.79 -1.48 0.52
C SER A 40 -6.83 -0.60 -0.29
N TYR A 41 -7.23 -0.27 -1.51
CA TYR A 41 -6.55 0.67 -2.40
C TYR A 41 -7.15 2.09 -2.37
N ILE A 42 -8.03 2.39 -1.41
CA ILE A 42 -8.56 3.74 -1.16
C ILE A 42 -7.44 4.64 -0.66
N LEU A 43 -7.28 5.84 -1.22
CA LEU A 43 -6.24 6.78 -0.80
C LEU A 43 -6.69 7.63 0.39
N THR A 44 -6.82 7.01 1.56
CA THR A 44 -7.10 7.70 2.83
C THR A 44 -6.27 7.09 3.93
N THR A 45 -5.29 7.84 4.44
CA THR A 45 -4.39 7.43 5.53
C THR A 45 -4.20 8.57 6.52
N ARG A 46 -3.33 8.38 7.53
CA ARG A 46 -2.86 9.49 8.38
C ARG A 46 -2.16 10.61 7.60
N SER A 47 -1.67 10.36 6.38
CA SER A 47 -1.05 11.40 5.55
C SER A 47 -2.06 12.30 4.85
N GLY A 48 -3.35 11.95 4.88
CA GLY A 48 -4.41 12.66 4.18
C GLY A 48 -5.19 11.77 3.23
N ASN A 49 -6.05 12.42 2.44
CA ASN A 49 -6.91 11.79 1.44
C ASN A 49 -6.39 11.99 -0.01
N GLU A 50 -7.09 11.41 -0.97
CA GLU A 50 -6.76 11.48 -2.40
C GLU A 50 -6.58 12.92 -2.91
N ALA A 51 -7.48 13.84 -2.53
CA ALA A 51 -7.41 15.23 -2.97
C ALA A 51 -6.16 15.94 -2.42
N GLN A 52 -5.79 15.66 -1.17
CA GLN A 52 -4.57 16.19 -0.55
C GLN A 52 -3.31 15.58 -1.19
N PHE A 53 -3.33 14.27 -1.49
CA PHE A 53 -2.25 13.60 -2.20
C PHE A 53 -2.07 14.17 -3.62
N ALA A 54 -3.14 14.30 -4.40
CA ALA A 54 -3.11 14.91 -5.72
C ALA A 54 -2.60 16.37 -5.69
N ASN A 55 -3.01 17.14 -4.68
CA ASN A 55 -2.49 18.50 -4.47
C ASN A 55 -0.98 18.52 -4.22
N MET A 56 -0.49 17.60 -3.38
CA MET A 56 0.93 17.45 -3.11
C MET A 56 1.69 17.11 -4.41
N VAL A 57 1.27 16.06 -5.12
CA VAL A 57 1.94 15.61 -6.35
C VAL A 57 2.05 16.74 -7.35
N ARG A 58 0.94 17.45 -7.61
CA ARG A 58 0.92 18.61 -8.51
C ARG A 58 1.91 19.70 -8.08
N ARG A 59 1.90 20.09 -6.81
CA ARG A 59 2.79 21.15 -6.30
C ARG A 59 4.26 20.77 -6.40
N CYS A 60 4.62 19.55 -6.03
CA CYS A 60 6.00 19.06 -6.13
C CYS A 60 6.45 18.97 -7.60
N ASN A 61 5.61 18.43 -8.49
CA ASN A 61 5.91 18.37 -9.92
C ASN A 61 6.10 19.76 -10.55
N ASN A 62 5.33 20.77 -10.14
CA ASN A 62 5.46 22.16 -10.63
C ASN A 62 6.82 22.79 -10.31
N VAL A 63 7.52 22.30 -9.28
CA VAL A 63 8.86 22.76 -8.90
C VAL A 63 9.95 21.73 -9.22
N GLY A 64 9.65 20.76 -10.10
CA GLY A 64 10.62 19.77 -10.58
C GLY A 64 10.95 18.63 -9.60
N VAL A 65 10.22 18.51 -8.49
CA VAL A 65 10.40 17.44 -7.50
C VAL A 65 9.43 16.29 -7.77
N ARG A 66 9.95 15.10 -8.06
CA ARG A 66 9.18 13.90 -8.42
C ARG A 66 8.72 13.11 -7.20
N ILE A 67 7.59 12.43 -7.33
CA ILE A 67 7.01 11.62 -6.25
C ILE A 67 7.12 10.14 -6.59
N TYR A 68 7.70 9.37 -5.68
CA TYR A 68 7.76 7.91 -5.73
C TYR A 68 6.90 7.34 -4.61
N VAL A 69 6.00 6.43 -4.91
CA VAL A 69 5.09 5.86 -3.91
C VAL A 69 5.59 4.50 -3.47
N ASP A 70 5.69 4.28 -2.15
CA ASP A 70 5.90 2.96 -1.57
C ASP A 70 4.63 2.11 -1.75
N ILE A 71 4.72 1.02 -2.51
CA ILE A 71 3.57 0.16 -2.83
C ILE A 71 3.71 -1.19 -2.13
N VAL A 72 2.67 -1.54 -1.37
CA VAL A 72 2.57 -2.84 -0.72
C VAL A 72 1.49 -3.66 -1.43
N PHE A 73 1.89 -4.51 -2.38
CA PHE A 73 1.00 -5.42 -3.11
C PHE A 73 1.30 -6.91 -2.84
N ASN A 74 2.33 -7.22 -2.05
CA ASN A 74 2.65 -8.61 -1.72
C ASN A 74 1.52 -9.25 -0.90
N HIS A 75 0.98 -8.50 0.06
CA HIS A 75 0.07 -9.02 1.07
C HIS A 75 -0.96 -7.98 1.49
N MET A 76 -1.97 -8.45 2.20
CA MET A 76 -2.96 -7.66 2.93
C MET A 76 -2.75 -7.80 4.45
N ALA A 77 -3.46 -7.00 5.25
CA ALA A 77 -3.31 -6.94 6.70
C ALA A 77 -3.45 -8.30 7.39
N ALA A 78 -2.65 -8.56 8.43
CA ALA A 78 -2.82 -9.73 9.28
C ALA A 78 -4.02 -9.55 10.23
N ASN A 79 -4.28 -10.58 11.05
CA ASN A 79 -5.28 -10.47 12.12
C ASN A 79 -4.86 -9.46 13.19
N HIS A 80 -5.84 -8.70 13.68
CA HIS A 80 -5.75 -7.81 14.83
C HIS A 80 -7.02 -7.94 15.68
N ASN A 81 -7.03 -7.40 16.90
CA ASN A 81 -8.24 -7.36 17.74
C ASN A 81 -9.41 -6.64 17.05
N SER A 82 -9.12 -5.68 16.18
CA SER A 82 -10.08 -5.00 15.32
C SER A 82 -9.40 -4.73 13.99
N VAL A 83 -10.03 -5.15 12.89
CA VAL A 83 -9.50 -5.01 11.53
C VAL A 83 -10.33 -3.97 10.79
N VAL A 84 -10.04 -2.70 11.10
CA VAL A 84 -10.66 -1.52 10.48
C VAL A 84 -9.57 -0.67 9.88
N GLY A 85 -9.76 -0.26 8.62
CA GLY A 85 -8.83 0.56 7.87
C GLY A 85 -8.98 2.05 8.16
N THR A 86 -7.97 2.83 7.77
CA THR A 86 -7.95 4.29 7.91
C THR A 86 -9.05 5.02 7.12
N ALA A 87 -9.71 4.37 6.17
CA ALA A 87 -10.87 4.88 5.43
C ALA A 87 -12.21 4.30 5.92
N GLY A 88 -12.18 3.46 6.96
CA GLY A 88 -13.37 2.83 7.55
C GLY A 88 -13.71 1.45 6.97
N SER A 89 -12.95 0.94 6.01
CA SER A 89 -13.17 -0.41 5.48
C SER A 89 -12.90 -1.46 6.55
N THR A 90 -13.68 -2.53 6.58
CA THR A 90 -13.44 -3.68 7.45
C THR A 90 -12.89 -4.86 6.65
N ALA A 91 -12.22 -5.80 7.32
CA ALA A 91 -11.76 -7.04 6.72
C ALA A 91 -11.83 -8.20 7.72
N ASP A 92 -11.85 -9.43 7.20
CA ASP A 92 -11.65 -10.66 7.96
C ASP A 92 -10.42 -11.39 7.41
N PRO A 93 -9.22 -11.16 7.97
CA PRO A 93 -8.00 -11.80 7.48
C PRO A 93 -7.98 -13.32 7.69
N ASN A 94 -8.70 -13.87 8.69
CA ASN A 94 -8.81 -15.32 8.87
C ASN A 94 -9.54 -15.97 7.70
N ALA A 95 -10.62 -15.34 7.23
CA ALA A 95 -11.34 -15.75 6.04
C ALA A 95 -10.71 -15.25 4.73
N LYS A 96 -9.60 -14.48 4.81
CA LYS A 96 -8.96 -13.81 3.67
C LYS A 96 -9.95 -12.93 2.88
N SER A 97 -10.80 -12.21 3.60
CA SER A 97 -11.84 -11.35 3.04
C SER A 97 -11.48 -9.88 3.22
N TYR A 98 -11.31 -9.16 2.11
CA TYR A 98 -11.06 -7.72 2.05
C TYR A 98 -12.08 -7.07 1.09
N PRO A 99 -13.32 -6.82 1.55
CA PRO A 99 -14.44 -6.43 0.68
C PRO A 99 -14.24 -5.11 -0.09
N ALA A 100 -13.39 -4.20 0.40
CA ALA A 100 -13.14 -2.92 -0.24
C ALA A 100 -12.24 -3.01 -1.51
N VAL A 101 -11.52 -4.12 -1.71
CA VAL A 101 -10.78 -4.43 -2.96
C VAL A 101 -11.52 -5.43 -3.84
N PRO A 102 -12.73 -5.83 -3.42
CA PRO A 102 -13.18 -7.21 -3.23
C PRO A 102 -12.12 -8.32 -3.45
N TYR A 103 -11.32 -8.61 -2.42
CA TYR A 103 -10.57 -9.87 -2.34
C TYR A 103 -11.24 -10.89 -1.43
N SER A 104 -11.10 -12.15 -1.81
CA SER A 104 -11.60 -13.35 -1.16
C SER A 104 -10.48 -14.37 -1.00
N SER A 105 -10.73 -15.50 -0.35
CA SER A 105 -9.74 -16.56 -0.17
C SER A 105 -9.14 -17.12 -1.46
N TYR A 106 -9.80 -16.96 -2.61
CA TYR A 106 -9.30 -17.37 -3.93
C TYR A 106 -8.19 -16.47 -4.49
N ASP A 107 -7.95 -15.32 -3.85
CA ASP A 107 -7.02 -14.29 -4.29
C ASP A 107 -5.67 -14.34 -3.55
N PHE A 108 -5.50 -15.34 -2.68
CA PHE A 108 -4.33 -15.50 -1.83
C PHE A 108 -3.75 -16.90 -1.97
N HIS A 109 -2.45 -17.02 -1.75
CA HIS A 109 -1.80 -18.32 -1.63
C HIS A 109 -2.35 -19.12 -0.44
N ALA A 110 -2.14 -20.44 -0.46
CA ALA A 110 -2.47 -21.30 0.68
C ALA A 110 -1.72 -20.83 1.94
N THR A 111 -2.34 -20.95 3.11
CA THR A 111 -1.72 -20.46 4.36
C THR A 111 -0.55 -21.35 4.74
N CYS A 112 0.63 -20.74 4.78
CA CYS A 112 1.89 -21.27 5.31
C CYS A 112 2.74 -20.10 5.81
N GLY A 113 3.75 -20.37 6.63
CA GLY A 113 4.71 -19.36 7.10
C GLY A 113 6.07 -19.52 6.44
N ILE A 114 6.82 -18.42 6.30
CA ILE A 114 8.20 -18.45 5.83
C ILE A 114 9.12 -18.90 6.97
N ASN A 115 9.65 -20.13 6.86
CA ASN A 115 10.55 -20.70 7.86
C ASN A 115 11.98 -20.90 7.32
N ASN A 116 12.16 -20.87 6.01
CA ASN A 116 13.46 -21.03 5.36
C ASN A 116 13.64 -20.00 4.22
N TYR A 117 14.51 -19.01 4.43
CA TYR A 117 14.80 -17.99 3.41
C TYR A 117 15.62 -18.51 2.22
N ASN A 118 16.17 -19.72 2.30
CA ASN A 118 16.82 -20.38 1.16
C ASN A 118 15.82 -21.18 0.30
N ASP A 119 14.57 -21.32 0.74
CA ASP A 119 13.50 -21.93 -0.03
C ASP A 119 12.71 -20.85 -0.76
N ALA A 120 12.97 -20.70 -2.06
CA ALA A 120 12.33 -19.69 -2.89
C ALA A 120 10.81 -19.87 -3.00
N ASN A 121 10.27 -21.08 -2.81
CA ASN A 121 8.83 -21.30 -2.82
C ASN A 121 8.19 -20.69 -1.56
N GLN A 122 8.76 -20.96 -0.39
CA GLN A 122 8.28 -20.35 0.86
C GLN A 122 8.39 -18.83 0.81
N VAL A 123 9.53 -18.30 0.38
CA VAL A 123 9.77 -16.84 0.35
C VAL A 123 8.75 -16.10 -0.53
N ARG A 124 8.22 -16.74 -1.58
CA ARG A 124 7.33 -16.11 -2.55
C ARG A 124 5.84 -16.38 -2.31
N ASN A 125 5.50 -17.53 -1.72
CA ASN A 125 4.13 -18.04 -1.70
C ASN A 125 3.60 -18.32 -0.28
N CYS A 126 4.34 -17.97 0.77
CA CYS A 126 3.89 -18.11 2.16
C CYS A 126 3.75 -16.76 2.85
N GLU A 127 2.90 -16.72 3.87
CA GLU A 127 2.60 -15.53 4.67
C GLU A 127 3.85 -15.04 5.40
N LEU A 128 4.31 -13.84 5.05
CA LEU A 128 5.33 -13.12 5.79
C LEU A 128 4.73 -12.67 7.14
N VAL A 129 5.17 -13.30 8.25
CA VAL A 129 4.71 -13.00 9.61
C VAL A 129 3.17 -12.93 9.79
N GLY A 130 2.44 -13.77 9.05
CA GLY A 130 0.97 -13.88 9.12
C GLY A 130 0.19 -12.87 8.28
N LEU A 131 0.90 -12.03 7.50
CA LEU A 131 0.30 -11.14 6.50
C LEU A 131 -0.27 -11.98 5.35
N LYS A 132 -1.49 -11.68 4.92
CA LYS A 132 -2.21 -12.52 3.95
C LYS A 132 -1.63 -12.33 2.56
N ASP A 133 -0.93 -13.36 2.11
CA ASP A 133 -0.09 -13.34 0.91
C ASP A 133 -0.93 -13.48 -0.36
N LEU A 134 -0.95 -12.42 -1.18
CA LEU A 134 -1.74 -12.35 -2.41
C LEU A 134 -1.13 -13.28 -3.47
N ASP A 135 -1.97 -13.95 -4.24
CA ASP A 135 -1.53 -14.76 -5.38
C ASP A 135 -1.49 -13.89 -6.65
N GLN A 136 -0.32 -13.34 -6.98
CA GLN A 136 -0.18 -12.51 -8.17
C GLN A 136 -0.16 -13.31 -9.49
N SER A 137 -0.25 -14.65 -9.46
CA SER A 137 -0.52 -15.43 -10.67
C SER A 137 -1.98 -15.28 -11.12
N ASN A 138 -2.90 -15.00 -10.18
CA ASN A 138 -4.31 -14.75 -10.43
C ASN A 138 -4.49 -13.44 -11.24
N GLU A 139 -5.24 -13.52 -12.35
CA GLU A 139 -5.52 -12.37 -13.22
C GLU A 139 -6.33 -11.28 -12.50
N TRP A 140 -7.27 -11.67 -11.62
CA TRP A 140 -8.04 -10.72 -10.83
C TRP A 140 -7.12 -9.88 -9.92
N VAL A 141 -6.21 -10.54 -9.22
CA VAL A 141 -5.22 -9.89 -8.33
C VAL A 141 -4.36 -8.92 -9.12
N ARG A 142 -3.80 -9.35 -10.25
CA ARG A 142 -3.02 -8.47 -11.15
C ARG A 142 -3.83 -7.28 -11.63
N GLY A 143 -5.09 -7.49 -12.02
CA GLY A 143 -5.99 -6.43 -12.49
C GLY A 143 -6.20 -5.35 -11.43
N ARG A 144 -6.50 -5.74 -10.18
CA ARG A 144 -6.67 -4.78 -9.07
C ARG A 144 -5.39 -4.01 -8.75
N ILE A 145 -4.23 -4.67 -8.75
CA ILE A 145 -2.92 -4.03 -8.50
C ILE A 145 -2.61 -3.01 -9.61
N VAL A 146 -2.77 -3.41 -10.88
CA VAL A 146 -2.52 -2.53 -12.04
C VAL A 146 -3.48 -1.34 -12.04
N GLU A 147 -4.76 -1.54 -11.71
CA GLU A 147 -5.73 -0.45 -11.57
C GLU A 147 -5.27 0.58 -10.53
N PHE A 148 -4.82 0.11 -9.36
CA PHE A 148 -4.30 0.98 -8.30
C PHE A 148 -3.03 1.75 -8.74
N MET A 149 -2.06 1.06 -9.36
CA MET A 149 -0.84 1.69 -9.86
C MET A 149 -1.12 2.72 -10.97
N ASN A 150 -2.01 2.39 -11.90
CA ASN A 150 -2.44 3.32 -12.96
C ASN A 150 -3.19 4.54 -12.41
N LYS A 151 -4.00 4.36 -11.35
CA LYS A 151 -4.60 5.48 -10.64
C LYS A 151 -3.51 6.42 -10.10
N LEU A 152 -2.49 5.89 -9.44
CA LEU A 152 -1.38 6.72 -8.94
C LEU A 152 -0.62 7.43 -10.07
N ILE A 153 -0.35 6.74 -11.18
CA ILE A 153 0.25 7.35 -12.38
C ILE A 153 -0.61 8.50 -12.88
N SER A 154 -1.93 8.33 -12.95
CA SER A 154 -2.86 9.39 -13.37
C SER A 154 -2.84 10.62 -12.45
N LEU A 155 -2.46 10.45 -11.18
CA LEU A 155 -2.27 11.54 -10.22
C LEU A 155 -0.91 12.24 -10.37
N GLY A 156 -0.01 11.72 -11.20
CA GLY A 156 1.27 12.33 -11.57
C GLY A 156 2.49 11.82 -10.80
N VAL A 157 2.42 10.62 -10.20
CA VAL A 157 3.59 9.99 -9.56
C VAL A 157 4.60 9.57 -10.65
N ALA A 158 5.89 9.59 -10.30
CA ALA A 158 6.99 9.29 -11.21
C ALA A 158 7.49 7.84 -11.13
N GLY A 159 7.07 7.09 -10.10
CA GLY A 159 7.45 5.70 -9.95
C GLY A 159 7.02 5.11 -8.61
N PHE A 160 7.50 3.90 -8.36
CA PHE A 160 7.12 3.09 -7.21
C PHE A 160 8.36 2.50 -6.54
N ARG A 161 8.28 2.31 -5.22
CA ARG A 161 9.26 1.58 -4.41
C ARG A 161 8.64 0.32 -3.86
#